data_AF-A0A7C1LPS5-F1
#
_entry.id   AF-A0A7C1LPS5-F1
#
_cell.length_a   1.000
_cell.length_b   1.000
_cell.length_c   1.000
_cell.angle_alpha   90.00
_cell.angle_beta   90.00
_cell.angle_gamma   90.00
#
_symmetry.space_group_name_H-M   'P 1'
#
loop_
_entity.id
_entity.type
_entity.pdbx_description
1 polymer ?
#
loop_
_entity_poly.entity_id
_entity_poly.type
_entity_poly.pdbx_seq_one_letter_code
_entity_poly.pdbx_strand_id
1 'polypeptide(L)'
;IAGCGSNWGVWDPKWVLEVNFYCDTYGLDTISVGTGIAFVMECYEASILNKEITGGLDLSFGNAEAALELIHQMAKGEGFGRIIGQGIREMKRIFTKEYGADPKFLQDIGMEHKGLEFSEYMTKESLAQQGGYGLTNKGPQHDEAWLIYEDVIKNSIPTFEDKARALRWFPYWRTAFSLLGLCKLPWNDIQPTSQADYPIKDPKTGELIRAKIPDHVENYVKYYSAVTGNQSTSDDLIRMSERVYTFQRIFNIRLGKGLREHDSNLPYRAVGPVTSLEYESRLERYDTQLKELGFNISDKTTQEKIKILREHREQQYVKLQDAVYLERGWNKKGCPTIDLVRKLEINFDDVIKYIKPYQE
;
A
#
# COMPACT_ATOMS: atom_id res chain seq x y z
N ILE A 1 12.60 -1.12 -12.50
CA ILE A 1 11.86 -0.68 -13.71
C ILE A 1 10.83 0.38 -13.40
N ALA A 2 9.77 0.08 -12.64
CA ALA A 2 8.73 1.07 -12.36
C ALA A 2 9.27 2.23 -11.48
N GLY A 3 9.89 1.90 -10.34
CA GLY A 3 10.37 2.90 -9.37
C GLY A 3 11.53 3.76 -9.86
N CYS A 4 12.57 3.16 -10.44
CA CYS A 4 13.75 3.88 -10.93
C CYS A 4 13.69 4.25 -12.43
N GLY A 5 12.50 4.20 -13.04
CA GLY A 5 12.31 4.44 -14.47
C GLY A 5 11.10 5.34 -14.71
N SER A 6 9.94 4.74 -14.95
CA SER A 6 8.72 5.50 -15.24
C SER A 6 8.34 6.49 -14.13
N ASN A 7 8.59 6.16 -12.87
CA ASN A 7 8.30 7.06 -11.74
C ASN A 7 9.21 8.30 -11.71
N TRP A 8 10.36 8.25 -12.39
CA TRP A 8 11.28 9.38 -12.56
C TRP A 8 11.14 10.06 -13.92
N GLY A 9 10.26 9.58 -14.80
CA GLY A 9 10.22 10.04 -16.20
C GLY A 9 11.43 9.62 -17.04
N VAL A 10 12.13 8.55 -16.64
CA VAL A 10 13.30 7.99 -17.35
C VAL A 10 12.86 6.77 -18.17
N TRP A 11 13.06 6.84 -19.48
CA TRP A 11 12.56 5.84 -20.44
C TRP A 11 13.64 5.00 -21.12
N ASP A 12 14.91 5.38 -21.02
CA ASP A 12 16.02 4.56 -21.53
C ASP A 12 16.28 3.39 -20.55
N PRO A 13 16.11 2.13 -20.98
CA PRO A 13 16.33 0.98 -20.11
C PRO A 13 17.77 0.84 -19.63
N LYS A 14 18.77 1.43 -20.31
CA LYS A 14 20.16 1.37 -19.86
C LYS A 14 20.36 2.09 -18.52
N TRP A 15 19.74 3.25 -18.37
CA TRP A 15 19.73 3.98 -17.09
C TRP A 15 19.08 3.16 -15.98
N VAL A 16 17.93 2.53 -16.29
CA VAL A 16 17.21 1.69 -15.33
C VAL A 16 18.06 0.49 -14.90
N LEU A 17 18.79 -0.15 -15.83
CA LEU A 17 19.69 -1.26 -15.53
C LEU A 17 20.85 -0.83 -14.65
N GLU A 18 21.49 0.29 -14.96
CA GLU A 18 22.62 0.82 -14.20
C GLU A 18 22.21 1.21 -12.78
N VAL A 19 21.10 1.92 -12.63
CA VAL A 19 20.55 2.26 -11.31
C VAL A 19 20.22 1.01 -10.51
N ASN A 20 19.56 0.02 -11.13
CA ASN A 20 19.26 -1.24 -10.45
C ASN A 20 20.54 -1.95 -9.98
N PHE A 21 21.56 -2.00 -10.84
CA PHE A 21 22.86 -2.59 -10.49
C PHE A 21 23.47 -1.92 -9.25
N TYR A 22 23.43 -0.58 -9.17
CA TYR A 22 23.98 0.12 -8.01
C TYR A 22 23.12 0.00 -6.76
N CYS A 23 21.79 0.00 -6.87
CA CYS A 23 20.92 -0.30 -5.74
C CYS A 23 21.21 -1.70 -5.17
N ASP A 24 21.34 -2.72 -6.03
CA ASP A 24 21.71 -4.08 -5.61
C ASP A 24 23.11 -4.11 -4.98
N THR A 25 24.08 -3.44 -5.59
CA THR A 25 25.48 -3.40 -5.13
C THR A 25 25.63 -2.72 -3.78
N TYR A 26 24.87 -1.66 -3.53
CA TYR A 26 24.91 -0.90 -2.28
C TYR A 26 23.93 -1.41 -1.23
N GLY A 27 23.05 -2.36 -1.57
CA GLY A 27 22.04 -2.89 -0.66
C GLY A 27 20.92 -1.89 -0.36
N LEU A 28 20.48 -1.14 -1.39
CA LEU A 28 19.41 -0.15 -1.30
C LEU A 28 18.11 -0.73 -1.88
N ASP A 29 16.99 -0.53 -1.19
CA ASP A 29 15.68 -0.90 -1.69
C ASP A 29 15.28 -0.01 -2.89
N THR A 30 15.12 -0.64 -4.06
CA THR A 30 14.77 0.06 -5.31
C THR A 30 13.41 0.75 -5.26
N ILE A 31 12.47 0.28 -4.42
CA ILE A 31 11.16 0.92 -4.23
C ILE A 31 11.33 2.21 -3.45
N SER A 32 11.96 2.15 -2.27
CA SER A 32 12.18 3.33 -1.43
C SER A 32 13.08 4.36 -2.11
N VAL A 33 14.12 3.93 -2.83
CA VAL A 33 14.94 4.80 -3.68
C VAL A 33 14.11 5.42 -4.80
N GLY A 34 13.33 4.60 -5.53
CA GLY A 34 12.47 5.04 -6.61
C GLY A 34 11.47 6.11 -6.18
N THR A 35 10.69 5.81 -5.14
CA THR A 35 9.64 6.71 -4.64
C THR A 35 10.22 7.92 -3.91
N GLY A 36 11.34 7.75 -3.19
CA GLY A 36 12.05 8.85 -2.53
C GLY A 36 12.65 9.85 -3.52
N ILE A 37 13.30 9.37 -4.59
CA ILE A 37 13.86 10.24 -5.63
C ILE A 37 12.74 10.97 -6.39
N ALA A 38 11.64 10.29 -6.70
CA ALA A 38 10.49 10.94 -7.34
C ALA A 38 9.89 12.06 -6.46
N PHE A 39 9.83 11.86 -5.14
CA PHE A 39 9.35 12.88 -4.21
C PHE A 39 10.26 14.13 -4.20
N VAL A 40 11.59 13.96 -4.20
CA VAL A 40 12.49 15.12 -4.28
C VAL A 40 12.46 15.77 -5.66
N MET A 41 12.25 15.02 -6.74
CA MET A 41 12.10 15.59 -8.08
C MET A 41 10.88 16.51 -8.15
N GLU A 42 9.78 16.08 -7.58
CA GLU A 42 8.59 16.91 -7.50
C GLU A 42 8.76 18.11 -6.57
N CYS A 43 9.43 17.94 -5.42
CA CYS A 43 9.74 19.07 -4.56
C CYS A 43 10.64 20.09 -5.27
N TYR A 44 11.53 19.64 -6.16
CA TYR A 44 12.37 20.50 -6.98
C TYR A 44 11.54 21.25 -8.03
N GLU A 45 10.64 20.58 -8.75
CA GLU A 45 9.74 21.24 -9.70
C GLU A 45 8.72 22.18 -9.03
N ALA A 46 8.31 21.86 -7.80
CA ALA A 46 7.48 22.72 -6.95
C ALA A 46 8.26 23.90 -6.33
N SER A 47 9.55 24.07 -6.67
CA SER A 47 10.44 25.13 -6.16
C SER A 47 10.64 25.10 -4.63
N ILE A 48 10.37 23.97 -3.99
CA ILE A 48 10.71 23.72 -2.58
C ILE A 48 12.20 23.44 -2.43
N LEU A 49 12.76 22.73 -3.42
CA LEU A 49 14.19 22.48 -3.56
C LEU A 49 14.74 23.26 -4.76
N ASN A 50 16.03 23.52 -4.75
CA ASN A 50 16.76 24.18 -5.84
C ASN A 50 18.21 23.69 -5.87
N LYS A 51 18.99 24.11 -6.88
CA LYS A 51 20.39 23.69 -7.05
C LYS A 51 21.28 23.98 -5.84
N GLU A 52 21.02 25.04 -5.08
CA GLU A 52 21.82 25.35 -3.89
C GLU A 52 21.57 24.31 -2.80
N ILE A 53 20.30 24.02 -2.51
CA ILE A 53 19.87 23.04 -1.52
C ILE A 53 20.34 21.62 -1.87
N THR A 54 20.28 21.25 -3.15
CA THR A 54 20.61 19.90 -3.64
C THR A 54 22.11 19.69 -3.88
N GLY A 55 22.97 20.64 -3.53
CA GLY A 55 24.41 20.52 -3.73
C GLY A 55 24.82 20.55 -5.21
N GLY A 56 24.05 21.25 -6.05
CA GLY A 56 24.29 21.43 -7.48
C GLY A 56 23.51 20.48 -8.38
N LEU A 57 22.85 19.46 -7.82
CA LEU A 57 22.08 18.48 -8.59
C LEU A 57 20.80 19.08 -9.17
N ASP A 58 20.59 18.90 -10.47
CA ASP A 58 19.34 19.23 -11.14
C ASP A 58 18.37 18.06 -11.04
N LEU A 59 17.51 18.08 -10.03
CA LEU A 59 16.55 17.02 -9.75
C LEU A 59 15.22 17.24 -10.49
N SER A 60 15.23 17.74 -11.72
CA SER A 60 14.02 17.75 -12.56
C SER A 60 13.63 16.32 -12.98
N PHE A 61 12.34 16.04 -13.22
CA PHE A 61 11.95 14.73 -13.74
C PHE A 61 12.65 14.43 -15.07
N GLY A 62 13.08 13.18 -15.24
CA GLY A 62 13.80 12.68 -16.42
C GLY A 62 15.33 12.75 -16.30
N ASN A 63 15.88 13.41 -15.26
CA ASN A 63 17.32 13.50 -15.09
C ASN A 63 17.92 12.26 -14.41
N ALA A 64 18.21 11.24 -15.22
CA ALA A 64 18.79 9.98 -14.75
C ALA A 64 20.21 10.14 -14.17
N GLU A 65 21.03 11.04 -14.73
CA GLU A 65 22.40 11.28 -14.25
C GLU A 65 22.39 11.84 -12.82
N ALA A 66 21.55 12.84 -12.55
CA ALA A 66 21.42 13.41 -11.20
C ALA A 66 20.84 12.40 -10.20
N ALA A 67 19.89 11.56 -10.63
CA ALA A 67 19.34 10.49 -9.79
C ALA A 67 20.40 9.43 -9.43
N LEU A 68 21.24 9.03 -10.39
CA LEU A 68 22.32 8.08 -10.16
C LEU A 68 23.39 8.65 -9.22
N GLU A 69 23.80 9.90 -9.44
CA GLU A 69 24.73 10.58 -8.53
C GLU A 69 24.15 10.66 -7.10
N LEU A 70 22.85 10.94 -6.97
CA LEU A 70 22.19 10.95 -5.67
C LEU A 70 22.21 9.57 -4.98
N ILE A 71 22.09 8.47 -5.74
CA ILE A 71 22.26 7.10 -5.20
C ILE A 71 23.69 6.88 -4.70
N HIS A 72 24.70 7.36 -5.41
CA HIS A 72 26.09 7.29 -4.93
C HIS A 72 26.29 8.09 -3.64
N GLN A 73 25.71 9.29 -3.55
CA GLN A 73 25.75 10.11 -2.33
C GLN A 73 25.03 9.43 -1.16
N MET A 74 23.90 8.77 -1.40
CA MET A 74 23.20 7.97 -0.39
C MET A 74 24.10 6.86 0.15
N ALA A 75 24.71 6.06 -0.74
CA ALA A 75 25.55 4.94 -0.35
C ALA A 75 26.79 5.37 0.47
N LYS A 76 27.36 6.53 0.15
CA LYS A 76 28.49 7.11 0.89
C LYS A 76 28.07 7.86 2.15
N GLY A 77 26.78 8.18 2.30
CA GLY A 77 26.28 9.04 3.36
C GLY A 77 26.91 10.43 3.27
N GLU A 78 26.85 11.09 2.11
CA GLU A 78 27.36 12.44 1.88
C GLU A 78 26.35 13.32 1.14
N GLY A 79 26.64 14.62 1.04
CA GLY A 79 25.85 15.58 0.26
C GLY A 79 24.35 15.55 0.56
N PHE A 80 23.54 15.71 -0.49
CA PHE A 80 22.09 15.61 -0.41
C PHE A 80 21.62 14.16 -0.19
N GLY A 81 22.47 13.18 -0.52
CA GLY A 81 22.27 11.76 -0.23
C GLY A 81 21.98 11.45 1.24
N ARG A 82 22.55 12.22 2.18
CA ARG A 82 22.24 12.10 3.63
C ARG A 82 20.78 12.36 3.96
N ILE A 83 20.14 13.28 3.23
CA ILE A 83 18.76 13.71 3.50
C ILE A 83 17.80 12.68 2.91
N ILE A 84 17.95 12.34 1.63
CA ILE A 84 17.08 11.37 0.98
C ILE A 84 17.24 9.96 1.56
N GLY A 85 18.42 9.61 2.04
CA GLY A 85 18.68 8.34 2.74
C GLY A 85 17.91 8.15 4.05
N GLN A 86 17.23 9.18 4.57
CA GLN A 86 16.36 9.07 5.75
C GLN A 86 14.90 8.70 5.39
N GLY A 87 14.55 8.62 4.11
CA GLY A 87 13.20 8.31 3.62
C GLY A 87 12.24 9.50 3.66
N ILE A 88 11.09 9.37 2.98
CA ILE A 88 10.13 10.46 2.74
C ILE A 88 9.61 11.06 4.03
N ARG A 89 9.36 10.24 5.05
CA ARG A 89 8.87 10.72 6.35
C ARG A 89 9.78 11.79 6.95
N GLU A 90 11.09 11.53 6.96
CA GLU A 90 12.03 12.50 7.53
C GLU A 90 12.30 13.65 6.57
N MET A 91 12.34 13.40 5.25
CA MET A 91 12.41 14.47 4.26
C MET A 91 11.27 15.49 4.42
N LYS A 92 10.02 15.04 4.63
CA LYS A 92 8.88 15.93 4.93
C LYS A 92 9.19 16.86 6.12
N ARG A 93 9.77 16.30 7.18
CA ARG A 93 10.15 17.02 8.41
C ARG A 93 11.26 18.03 8.16
N ILE A 94 12.32 17.62 7.48
CA ILE A 94 13.49 18.44 7.13
C ILE A 94 13.04 19.60 6.25
N PHE A 95 12.30 19.33 5.17
CA PHE A 95 11.90 20.35 4.19
C PHE A 95 10.96 21.39 4.79
N THR A 96 10.04 20.99 5.67
CA THR A 96 9.22 21.97 6.41
C THR A 96 10.05 22.80 7.37
N LYS A 97 10.94 22.18 8.15
CA LYS A 97 11.71 22.89 9.20
C LYS A 97 12.79 23.80 8.62
N GLU A 98 13.50 23.35 7.60
CA GLU A 98 14.71 23.99 7.10
C GLU A 98 14.45 24.83 5.85
N TYR A 99 13.48 24.44 5.02
CA TYR A 99 13.19 25.11 3.74
C TYR A 99 11.78 25.74 3.69
N GLY A 100 11.04 25.73 4.80
CA GLY A 100 9.74 26.40 4.91
C GLY A 100 8.62 25.79 4.07
N ALA A 101 8.78 24.54 3.64
CA ALA A 101 7.81 23.85 2.80
C ALA A 101 6.48 23.59 3.54
N ASP A 102 5.35 23.74 2.83
CA ASP A 102 4.02 23.47 3.38
C ASP A 102 3.88 21.98 3.77
N PRO A 103 3.75 21.66 5.07
CA PRO A 103 3.67 20.27 5.53
C PRO A 103 2.43 19.54 4.98
N LYS A 104 1.35 20.26 4.67
CA LYS A 104 0.14 19.65 4.10
C LYS A 104 0.39 19.22 2.65
N PHE A 105 0.98 20.09 1.85
CA PHE A 105 1.36 19.75 0.47
C PHE A 105 2.34 18.57 0.44
N LEU A 106 3.38 18.59 1.28
CA LEU A 106 4.34 17.49 1.38
C LEU A 106 3.69 16.18 1.83
N GLN A 107 2.72 16.23 2.75
CA GLN A 107 1.96 15.05 3.15
C GLN A 107 1.07 14.51 2.02
N ASP A 108 0.47 15.39 1.22
CA ASP A 108 -0.42 15.00 0.13
C ASP A 108 0.35 14.34 -1.03
N ILE A 109 1.56 14.81 -1.37
CA ILE A 109 2.36 14.28 -2.49
C ILE A 109 3.31 13.15 -2.09
N GLY A 110 3.80 13.15 -0.84
CA GLY A 110 4.84 12.22 -0.38
C GLY A 110 4.28 10.82 -0.17
N MET A 111 4.42 9.98 -1.20
CA MET A 111 3.96 8.59 -1.31
C MET A 111 4.63 7.64 -0.30
N GLU A 112 4.40 7.87 0.98
CA GLU A 112 4.88 7.09 2.13
C GLU A 112 3.73 6.94 3.13
N HIS A 113 3.66 5.77 3.76
CA HIS A 113 2.76 5.52 4.89
C HIS A 113 3.42 4.55 5.87
N LYS A 114 3.19 4.74 7.18
CA LYS A 114 3.80 3.91 8.25
C LYS A 114 5.32 3.81 8.25
N GLY A 115 6.03 4.62 7.46
CA GLY A 115 7.48 4.76 7.45
C GLY A 115 8.10 4.04 6.26
N LEU A 116 7.27 3.59 5.32
CA LEU A 116 7.68 2.88 4.13
C LEU A 116 7.01 3.53 2.92
N GLU A 117 7.80 3.71 1.87
CA GLU A 117 7.38 4.21 0.57
C GLU A 117 6.40 3.25 -0.12
N PHE A 118 5.44 3.79 -0.86
CA PHE A 118 4.52 2.98 -1.66
C PHE A 118 5.27 2.30 -2.80
N SER A 119 5.00 1.02 -3.01
CA SER A 119 5.36 0.35 -4.27
C SER A 119 4.49 0.78 -5.45
N GLU A 120 4.93 0.50 -6.67
CA GLU A 120 4.52 1.17 -7.91
C GLU A 120 3.17 0.71 -8.49
N TYR A 121 2.11 0.84 -7.68
CA TYR A 121 0.73 0.67 -8.11
C TYR A 121 -0.09 1.90 -7.72
N MET A 122 -0.60 2.61 -8.72
CA MET A 122 -1.43 3.80 -8.49
C MET A 122 -2.80 3.42 -7.93
N THR A 123 -3.10 3.87 -6.71
CA THR A 123 -4.27 3.41 -5.96
C THR A 123 -5.49 4.31 -6.03
N LYS A 124 -5.38 5.52 -6.57
CA LYS A 124 -6.45 6.54 -6.57
C LYS A 124 -7.81 5.99 -7.04
N GLU A 125 -7.78 5.02 -7.95
CA GLU A 125 -8.98 4.48 -8.59
C GLU A 125 -9.47 3.15 -7.99
N SER A 126 -8.67 2.48 -7.15
CA SER A 126 -9.04 1.22 -6.50
C SER A 126 -9.07 1.40 -4.99
N LEU A 127 -10.29 1.47 -4.44
CA LEU A 127 -10.49 1.53 -3.00
C LEU A 127 -9.96 0.27 -2.30
N ALA A 128 -10.07 -0.90 -2.95
CA ALA A 128 -9.48 -2.12 -2.44
C ALA A 128 -7.96 -2.02 -2.34
N GLN A 129 -7.26 -1.47 -3.35
CA GLN A 129 -5.81 -1.30 -3.29
C GLN A 129 -5.39 -0.24 -2.28
N GLN A 130 -6.17 0.83 -2.09
CA GLN A 130 -5.94 1.80 -1.00
C GLN A 130 -5.96 1.09 0.35
N GLY A 131 -6.94 0.21 0.59
CA GLY A 131 -6.99 -0.66 1.77
C GLY A 131 -5.81 -1.62 1.82
N GLY A 132 -5.45 -2.20 0.68
CA GLY A 132 -4.36 -3.17 0.51
C GLY A 132 -2.98 -2.60 0.84
N TYR A 133 -2.79 -1.28 0.77
CA TYR A 133 -1.60 -0.60 1.27
C TYR A 133 -1.78 -0.04 2.67
N GLY A 134 -2.85 0.72 2.91
CA GLY A 134 -3.01 1.46 4.16
C GLY A 134 -3.32 0.59 5.38
N LEU A 135 -3.87 -0.62 5.21
CA LEU A 135 -4.21 -1.54 6.32
C LEU A 135 -3.15 -2.62 6.58
N THR A 136 -2.03 -2.60 5.85
CA THR A 136 -0.90 -3.53 6.04
C THR A 136 -0.20 -3.28 7.37
N ASN A 137 0.32 -4.32 8.01
CA ASN A 137 1.03 -4.13 9.29
C ASN A 137 2.42 -3.52 9.11
N LYS A 138 3.06 -3.71 7.96
CA LYS A 138 4.46 -3.34 7.69
C LYS A 138 4.62 -2.01 6.95
N GLY A 139 3.54 -1.45 6.43
CA GLY A 139 3.58 -0.30 5.51
C GLY A 139 3.25 -0.70 4.07
N PRO A 140 3.11 0.27 3.16
CA PRO A 140 2.49 0.10 1.86
C PRO A 140 3.32 -0.73 0.87
N GLN A 141 3.24 -2.05 1.01
CA GLN A 141 3.74 -3.04 0.06
C GLN A 141 2.61 -3.77 -0.68
N HIS A 142 2.77 -3.99 -1.99
CA HIS A 142 1.81 -4.75 -2.81
C HIS A 142 1.82 -6.26 -2.51
N ASP A 143 2.83 -6.69 -1.74
CA ASP A 143 3.05 -8.08 -1.41
C ASP A 143 1.90 -8.70 -0.61
N GLU A 144 1.16 -7.93 0.21
CA GLU A 144 0.05 -8.48 1.03
C GLU A 144 -1.28 -8.54 0.29
N ALA A 145 -1.55 -7.56 -0.57
CA ALA A 145 -2.80 -7.48 -1.31
C ALA A 145 -2.59 -6.77 -2.66
N TRP A 146 -2.89 -7.51 -3.73
CA TRP A 146 -2.94 -6.98 -5.07
C TRP A 146 -4.35 -7.18 -5.63
N LEU A 147 -5.20 -6.17 -5.47
CA LEU A 147 -6.65 -6.27 -5.69
C LEU A 147 -7.19 -5.32 -6.77
N ILE A 148 -6.33 -4.50 -7.39
CA ILE A 148 -6.71 -3.57 -8.46
C ILE A 148 -7.53 -4.30 -9.54
N TYR A 149 -7.07 -5.45 -10.00
CA TYR A 149 -7.71 -6.16 -11.10
C TYR A 149 -9.14 -6.61 -10.76
N GLU A 150 -9.36 -7.10 -9.54
CA GLU A 150 -10.68 -7.54 -9.08
C GLU A 150 -11.60 -6.35 -8.79
N ASP A 151 -11.05 -5.25 -8.26
CA ASP A 151 -11.81 -4.04 -7.92
C ASP A 151 -12.24 -3.24 -9.15
N VAL A 152 -11.31 -2.86 -10.03
CA VAL A 152 -11.58 -1.89 -11.10
C VAL A 152 -11.69 -2.48 -12.50
N ILE A 153 -11.03 -3.62 -12.77
CA ILE A 153 -11.07 -4.22 -14.11
C ILE A 153 -12.23 -5.21 -14.26
N LYS A 154 -12.32 -6.16 -13.33
CA LYS A 154 -13.42 -7.15 -13.31
C LYS A 154 -14.67 -6.64 -12.60
N ASN A 155 -14.54 -5.64 -11.74
CA ASN A 155 -15.61 -5.16 -10.86
C ASN A 155 -16.28 -6.31 -10.09
N SER A 156 -15.47 -7.28 -9.65
CA SER A 156 -15.94 -8.48 -8.97
C SER A 156 -16.19 -8.24 -7.49
N ILE A 157 -15.60 -7.19 -6.88
CA ILE A 157 -15.77 -6.87 -5.45
C ILE A 157 -16.45 -5.51 -5.23
N PRO A 158 -17.67 -5.26 -5.74
CA PRO A 158 -18.27 -3.92 -5.76
C PRO A 158 -18.57 -3.35 -4.38
N THR A 159 -18.93 -4.18 -3.38
CA THR A 159 -19.35 -3.69 -2.06
C THR A 159 -18.20 -3.55 -1.06
N PHE A 160 -18.43 -2.86 0.05
CA PHE A 160 -17.46 -2.78 1.15
C PHE A 160 -17.19 -4.15 1.77
N GLU A 161 -18.21 -4.98 1.91
CA GLU A 161 -18.11 -6.34 2.46
C GLU A 161 -17.29 -7.25 1.54
N ASP A 162 -17.46 -7.14 0.21
CA ASP A 162 -16.64 -7.86 -0.75
C ASP A 162 -15.16 -7.48 -0.64
N LYS A 163 -14.87 -6.17 -0.60
CA LYS A 163 -13.52 -5.64 -0.44
C LYS A 163 -12.93 -6.07 0.91
N ALA A 164 -13.73 -6.05 1.98
CA ALA A 164 -13.32 -6.47 3.31
C ALA A 164 -12.92 -7.95 3.35
N ARG A 165 -13.74 -8.85 2.79
CA ARG A 165 -13.41 -10.28 2.67
C ARG A 165 -12.10 -10.50 1.92
N ALA A 166 -11.89 -9.78 0.82
CA ALA A 166 -10.64 -9.85 0.06
C ALA A 166 -9.44 -9.33 0.89
N LEU A 167 -9.58 -8.17 1.53
CA LEU A 167 -8.56 -7.54 2.38
C LEU A 167 -8.30 -8.28 3.72
N ARG A 168 -9.11 -9.29 4.03
CA ARG A 168 -8.82 -10.28 5.07
C ARG A 168 -8.08 -11.48 4.48
N TRP A 169 -8.66 -12.13 3.47
CA TRP A 169 -8.16 -13.43 3.00
C TRP A 169 -6.79 -13.31 2.31
N PHE A 170 -6.61 -12.35 1.39
CA PHE A 170 -5.38 -12.25 0.60
C PHE A 170 -4.13 -11.98 1.45
N PRO A 171 -4.13 -11.02 2.41
CA PRO A 171 -3.00 -10.83 3.30
C PRO A 171 -2.67 -12.08 4.14
N TYR A 172 -3.68 -12.82 4.60
CA TYR A 172 -3.45 -14.04 5.39
C TYR A 172 -2.90 -15.17 4.53
N TRP A 173 -3.47 -15.40 3.34
CA TRP A 173 -2.95 -16.39 2.41
C TRP A 173 -1.50 -16.08 2.01
N ARG A 174 -1.20 -14.82 1.70
CA ARG A 174 0.16 -14.39 1.35
C ARG A 174 1.14 -14.45 2.52
N THR A 175 0.65 -14.27 3.75
CA THR A 175 1.44 -14.50 4.97
C THR A 175 1.79 -15.99 5.13
N ALA A 176 0.92 -16.91 4.71
CA ALA A 176 1.16 -18.35 4.83
C ALA A 176 2.43 -18.77 4.07
N PHE A 177 2.66 -18.23 2.88
CA PHE A 177 3.90 -18.44 2.13
C PHE A 177 5.15 -18.04 2.91
N SER A 178 5.10 -16.92 3.62
CA SER A 178 6.23 -16.46 4.44
C SER A 178 6.49 -17.40 5.63
N LEU A 179 5.43 -17.94 6.23
CA LEU A 179 5.55 -18.91 7.33
C LEU A 179 6.11 -20.26 6.87
N LEU A 180 5.81 -20.65 5.63
CA LEU A 180 6.26 -21.92 5.05
C LEU A 180 7.59 -21.82 4.28
N GLY A 181 8.14 -20.61 4.11
CA GLY A 181 9.34 -20.37 3.32
C GLY A 181 9.13 -20.61 1.81
N LEU A 182 7.91 -20.40 1.30
CA LEU A 182 7.54 -20.65 -0.08
C LEU A 182 7.44 -19.36 -0.89
N CYS A 183 7.76 -19.44 -2.18
CA CYS A 183 7.48 -18.36 -3.12
C CYS A 183 5.98 -18.32 -3.45
N LYS A 184 5.40 -17.12 -3.50
CA LYS A 184 3.97 -16.93 -3.82
C LYS A 184 3.67 -16.78 -5.32
N LEU A 185 4.69 -16.54 -6.14
CA LEU A 185 4.51 -16.36 -7.59
C LEU A 185 3.94 -17.61 -8.28
N PRO A 186 4.35 -18.85 -7.95
CA PRO A 186 3.74 -20.03 -8.55
C PRO A 186 2.24 -20.16 -8.24
N TRP A 187 1.78 -19.62 -7.11
CA TRP A 187 0.34 -19.53 -6.83
C TRP A 187 -0.36 -18.53 -7.75
N ASN A 188 0.17 -17.31 -7.86
CA ASN A 188 -0.53 -16.16 -8.47
C ASN A 188 -0.34 -16.02 -9.98
N ASP A 189 0.86 -16.31 -10.49
CA ASP A 189 1.31 -15.94 -11.84
C ASP A 189 1.19 -17.07 -12.85
N ILE A 190 1.04 -18.30 -12.36
CA ILE A 190 0.74 -19.48 -13.17
C ILE A 190 -0.72 -19.82 -12.87
N GLN A 191 -1.57 -19.94 -13.89
CA GLN A 191 -2.98 -20.31 -13.69
C GLN A 191 -3.27 -21.62 -14.42
N PRO A 192 -3.88 -22.61 -13.76
CA PRO A 192 -4.27 -23.85 -14.41
C PRO A 192 -5.42 -23.59 -15.38
N THR A 193 -5.60 -24.43 -16.40
CA THR A 193 -6.69 -24.24 -17.37
C THR A 193 -8.08 -24.37 -16.75
N SER A 194 -8.22 -25.20 -15.72
CA SER A 194 -9.41 -25.36 -14.87
C SER A 194 -9.87 -24.06 -14.19
N GLN A 195 -8.99 -23.06 -14.11
CA GLN A 195 -9.29 -21.77 -13.49
C GLN A 195 -10.50 -21.06 -14.12
N ALA A 196 -10.72 -21.28 -15.43
CA ALA A 196 -11.85 -20.71 -16.16
C ALA A 196 -13.20 -21.31 -15.72
N ASP A 197 -13.20 -22.55 -15.22
CA ASP A 197 -14.39 -23.31 -14.86
C ASP A 197 -14.95 -22.92 -13.48
N TYR A 198 -14.12 -22.35 -12.62
CA TYR A 198 -14.56 -21.85 -11.31
C TYR A 198 -15.42 -20.58 -11.43
N PRO A 199 -16.50 -20.44 -10.64
CA PRO A 199 -17.27 -19.21 -10.64
C PRO A 199 -16.43 -18.05 -10.07
N ILE A 200 -16.69 -16.82 -10.53
CA ILE A 200 -15.99 -15.62 -10.01
C ILE A 200 -16.20 -15.52 -8.50
N LYS A 201 -17.46 -15.67 -8.07
CA LYS A 201 -17.85 -15.76 -6.68
C LYS A 201 -18.58 -17.04 -6.37
N ASP A 202 -18.46 -17.49 -5.13
CA ASP A 202 -19.38 -18.47 -4.57
C ASP A 202 -20.79 -17.85 -4.50
N PRO A 203 -21.82 -18.48 -5.09
CA PRO A 203 -23.17 -17.92 -5.13
C PRO A 203 -23.88 -17.92 -3.77
N LYS A 204 -23.41 -18.71 -2.80
CA LYS A 204 -23.98 -18.80 -1.45
C LYS A 204 -23.27 -17.88 -0.47
N THR A 205 -21.94 -17.82 -0.52
CA THR A 205 -21.14 -17.07 0.47
C THR A 205 -20.69 -15.70 -0.04
N GLY A 206 -20.74 -15.45 -1.35
CA GLY A 206 -20.22 -14.23 -1.96
C GLY A 206 -18.68 -14.13 -1.93
N GLU A 207 -17.98 -15.20 -1.57
CA GLU A 207 -16.53 -15.23 -1.56
C GLU A 207 -15.95 -15.23 -2.97
N LEU A 208 -14.80 -14.56 -3.15
CA LEU A 208 -14.11 -14.47 -4.43
C LEU A 208 -13.33 -15.77 -4.73
N ILE A 209 -14.01 -16.79 -5.25
CA ILE A 209 -13.44 -18.13 -5.47
C ILE A 209 -12.38 -18.13 -6.56
N ARG A 210 -12.70 -17.60 -7.74
CA ARG A 210 -11.76 -17.65 -8.87
C ARG A 210 -10.43 -16.99 -8.50
N ALA A 211 -10.43 -15.79 -7.93
CA ALA A 211 -9.19 -15.10 -7.59
C ALA A 211 -8.32 -15.82 -6.52
N LYS A 212 -8.88 -16.78 -5.76
CA LYS A 212 -8.10 -17.60 -4.81
C LYS A 212 -7.30 -18.70 -5.51
N ILE A 213 -7.63 -19.07 -6.75
CA ILE A 213 -7.02 -20.15 -7.54
C ILE A 213 -7.12 -21.49 -6.80
N PRO A 214 -8.33 -22.10 -6.73
CA PRO A 214 -8.63 -23.22 -5.83
C PRO A 214 -7.68 -24.42 -5.96
N ASP A 215 -7.34 -24.84 -7.18
CA ASP A 215 -6.42 -25.96 -7.42
C ASP A 215 -5.05 -25.70 -6.80
N HIS A 216 -4.55 -24.47 -6.88
CA HIS A 216 -3.28 -24.10 -6.28
C HIS A 216 -3.38 -24.11 -4.76
N VAL A 217 -4.45 -23.54 -4.19
CA VAL A 217 -4.71 -23.59 -2.74
C VAL A 217 -4.70 -25.04 -2.24
N GLU A 218 -5.39 -25.95 -2.95
CA GLU A 218 -5.41 -27.38 -2.61
C GLU A 218 -4.01 -28.00 -2.70
N ASN A 219 -3.22 -27.67 -3.72
CA ASN A 219 -1.84 -28.15 -3.86
C ASN A 219 -0.95 -27.72 -2.68
N TYR A 220 -1.06 -26.47 -2.21
CA TYR A 220 -0.29 -26.02 -1.03
C TYR A 220 -0.74 -26.70 0.26
N VAL A 221 -2.03 -26.99 0.41
CA VAL A 221 -2.56 -27.75 1.55
C VAL A 221 -2.03 -29.19 1.55
N LYS A 222 -2.05 -29.86 0.39
CA LYS A 222 -1.46 -31.19 0.21
C LYS A 222 0.04 -31.19 0.48
N TYR A 223 0.76 -30.19 -0.04
CA TYR A 223 2.19 -30.01 0.22
C TYR A 223 2.48 -29.90 1.72
N TYR A 224 1.79 -28.99 2.42
CA TYR A 224 1.96 -28.83 3.87
C TYR A 224 1.69 -30.13 4.62
N SER A 225 0.60 -30.81 4.29
CA SER A 225 0.19 -32.05 4.96
C SER A 225 1.18 -33.19 4.72
N ALA A 226 1.70 -33.31 3.50
CA ALA A 226 2.67 -34.34 3.13
C ALA A 226 4.04 -34.11 3.78
N VAL A 227 4.51 -32.87 3.84
CA VAL A 227 5.82 -32.52 4.41
C VAL A 227 5.81 -32.62 5.94
N THR A 228 4.74 -32.14 6.59
CA THR A 228 4.69 -32.04 8.05
C THR A 228 4.09 -33.28 8.73
N GLY A 229 3.34 -34.10 7.98
CA GLY A 229 2.52 -35.18 8.52
C GLY A 229 1.21 -34.71 9.16
N ASN A 230 0.97 -33.40 9.28
CA ASN A 230 -0.25 -32.84 9.84
C ASN A 230 -1.30 -32.67 8.74
N GLN A 231 -2.37 -33.47 8.79
CA GLN A 231 -3.50 -33.28 7.88
C GLN A 231 -4.12 -31.90 8.11
N SER A 232 -4.26 -31.11 7.06
CA SER A 232 -4.73 -29.73 7.13
C SER A 232 -5.66 -29.38 5.98
N THR A 233 -6.39 -28.29 6.15
CA THR A 233 -7.26 -27.66 5.15
C THR A 233 -6.73 -26.27 4.79
N SER A 234 -7.34 -25.61 3.81
CA SER A 234 -7.02 -24.21 3.50
C SER A 234 -7.30 -23.29 4.69
N ASP A 235 -8.36 -23.58 5.45
CA ASP A 235 -8.78 -22.77 6.59
C ASP A 235 -7.77 -22.89 7.74
N ASP A 236 -7.14 -24.05 7.90
CA ASP A 236 -6.06 -24.23 8.88
C ASP A 236 -4.85 -23.35 8.54
N LEU A 237 -4.44 -23.30 7.27
CA LEU A 237 -3.35 -22.42 6.83
C LEU A 237 -3.70 -20.93 6.99
N ILE A 238 -4.94 -20.55 6.68
CA ILE A 238 -5.42 -19.18 6.93
C ILE A 238 -5.43 -18.86 8.41
N ARG A 239 -5.87 -19.79 9.28
CA ARG A 239 -5.89 -19.61 10.74
C ARG A 239 -4.48 -19.45 11.31
N MET A 240 -3.51 -20.23 10.82
CA MET A 240 -2.10 -20.07 11.19
C MET A 240 -1.59 -18.66 10.86
N SER A 241 -1.87 -18.18 9.65
CA SER A 241 -1.50 -16.83 9.23
C SER A 241 -2.24 -15.73 9.99
N GLU A 242 -3.54 -15.88 10.23
CA GLU A 242 -4.35 -14.93 10.99
C GLU A 242 -3.82 -14.76 12.41
N ARG A 243 -3.37 -15.86 13.05
CA ARG A 243 -2.71 -15.84 14.35
C ARG A 243 -1.46 -14.95 14.32
N VAL A 244 -0.56 -15.18 13.37
CA VAL A 244 0.70 -14.40 13.26
C VAL A 244 0.44 -12.96 12.86
N TYR A 245 -0.45 -12.71 11.91
CA TYR A 245 -0.80 -11.37 11.45
C TYR A 245 -1.45 -10.53 12.57
N THR A 246 -2.32 -11.15 13.36
CA THR A 246 -2.93 -10.52 14.55
C THR A 246 -1.86 -10.24 15.61
N PHE A 247 -0.92 -11.16 15.82
CA PHE A 247 0.19 -10.95 16.75
C PHE A 247 1.10 -9.78 16.31
N GLN A 248 1.40 -9.66 15.02
CA GLN A 248 2.12 -8.50 14.45
C GLN A 248 1.35 -7.18 14.67
N ARG A 249 0.03 -7.20 14.52
CA ARG A 249 -0.81 -6.03 14.83
C ARG A 249 -0.69 -5.62 16.30
N ILE A 250 -0.72 -6.59 17.22
CA ILE A 250 -0.56 -6.36 18.66
C ILE A 250 0.85 -5.87 18.98
N PHE A 251 1.87 -6.39 18.31
CA PHE A 251 3.24 -5.90 18.42
C PHE A 251 3.33 -4.42 18.03
N ASN A 252 2.68 -4.02 16.93
CA ASN A 252 2.59 -2.60 16.57
C ASN A 252 1.92 -1.79 17.68
N ILE A 253 0.79 -2.25 18.24
CA ILE A 253 0.08 -1.59 19.35
C ILE A 253 0.98 -1.42 20.56
N ARG A 254 1.76 -2.44 20.92
CA ARG A 254 2.76 -2.38 21.99
C ARG A 254 3.80 -1.28 21.75
N LEU A 255 4.18 -1.02 20.51
CA LEU A 255 5.11 0.05 20.13
C LEU A 255 4.42 1.42 19.96
N GLY A 256 3.14 1.55 20.33
CA GLY A 256 2.35 2.76 20.16
C GLY A 256 1.96 3.04 18.71
N LYS A 257 1.97 2.02 17.85
CA LYS A 257 1.57 2.05 16.44
C LYS A 257 0.41 1.09 16.19
N GLY A 258 -0.20 1.03 15.00
CA GLY A 258 -1.19 -0.02 14.70
C GLY A 258 -2.55 0.13 15.39
N LEU A 259 -2.98 1.37 15.62
CA LEU A 259 -4.40 1.70 15.80
C LEU A 259 -4.93 2.36 14.53
N ARG A 260 -6.23 2.67 14.48
CA ARG A 260 -6.90 3.28 13.33
C ARG A 260 -6.15 4.50 12.79
N GLU A 261 -5.72 5.40 13.67
CA GLU A 261 -4.98 6.62 13.29
C GLU A 261 -3.73 6.30 12.44
N HIS A 262 -3.11 5.14 12.65
CA HIS A 262 -1.93 4.69 11.94
C HIS A 262 -2.25 4.02 10.61
N ASP A 263 -3.46 3.48 10.46
CA ASP A 263 -3.97 2.99 9.17
C ASP A 263 -4.61 4.11 8.34
N SER A 264 -4.96 5.22 9.01
CA SER A 264 -5.47 6.44 8.41
C SER A 264 -4.31 7.32 7.91
N ASN A 265 -4.65 8.44 7.28
CA ASN A 265 -3.68 9.43 6.77
C ASN A 265 -2.75 8.89 5.67
N LEU A 266 -3.32 8.16 4.70
CA LEU A 266 -2.63 7.95 3.43
C LEU A 266 -2.31 9.31 2.79
N PRO A 267 -1.18 9.45 2.08
CA PRO A 267 -0.94 10.64 1.27
C PRO A 267 -2.11 10.80 0.31
N TYR A 268 -2.65 12.02 0.19
CA TYR A 268 -3.85 12.22 -0.61
C TYR A 268 -3.64 11.80 -2.07
N ARG A 269 -2.40 11.82 -2.58
CA ARG A 269 -2.07 11.24 -3.88
C ARG A 269 -2.33 9.74 -4.01
N ALA A 270 -2.36 8.96 -2.94
CA ALA A 270 -2.82 7.58 -3.00
C ALA A 270 -4.36 7.47 -3.18
N VAL A 271 -5.09 8.56 -2.91
CA VAL A 271 -6.56 8.60 -2.86
C VAL A 271 -7.15 9.39 -4.05
N GLY A 272 -6.57 10.52 -4.44
CA GLY A 272 -7.09 11.40 -5.48
C GLY A 272 -6.05 12.36 -6.08
N PRO A 273 -6.45 13.24 -7.01
CA PRO A 273 -5.57 14.25 -7.61
C PRO A 273 -5.25 15.37 -6.60
N VAL A 274 -3.96 15.63 -6.34
CA VAL A 274 -3.53 16.66 -5.37
C VAL A 274 -3.60 18.06 -5.97
N THR A 275 -3.13 18.21 -7.20
CA THR A 275 -3.04 19.50 -7.89
C THR A 275 -4.13 19.69 -8.95
N SER A 276 -4.36 20.94 -9.36
CA SER A 276 -5.23 21.24 -10.52
C SER A 276 -4.73 20.56 -11.78
N LEU A 277 -3.41 20.53 -12.00
CA LEU A 277 -2.79 19.86 -13.14
C LEU A 277 -3.12 18.37 -13.17
N GLU A 278 -3.02 17.67 -12.04
CA GLU A 278 -3.39 16.26 -11.94
C GLU A 278 -4.88 16.05 -12.25
N TYR A 279 -5.77 16.90 -11.73
CA TYR A 279 -7.19 16.80 -12.02
C TYR A 279 -7.49 17.02 -13.50
N GLU A 280 -6.95 18.09 -14.08
CA GLU A 280 -7.18 18.49 -15.47
C GLU A 280 -6.61 17.49 -16.47
N SER A 281 -5.50 16.81 -16.14
CA SER A 281 -4.95 15.72 -16.94
C SER A 281 -5.93 14.55 -17.17
N ARG A 282 -6.95 14.43 -16.32
CA ARG A 282 -8.03 13.43 -16.42
C ARG A 282 -9.41 14.05 -16.20
N LEU A 283 -9.61 15.27 -16.70
CA LEU A 283 -10.81 16.08 -16.50
C LEU A 283 -12.10 15.29 -16.73
N GLU A 284 -12.23 14.64 -17.89
CA GLU A 284 -13.43 13.90 -18.28
C GLU A 284 -13.79 12.81 -17.26
N ARG A 285 -12.78 12.09 -16.76
CA ARG A 285 -12.96 11.02 -15.78
C ARG A 285 -13.48 11.57 -14.45
N TYR A 286 -12.83 12.59 -13.91
CA TYR A 286 -13.20 13.12 -12.59
C TYR A 286 -14.54 13.87 -12.63
N ASP A 287 -14.81 14.63 -13.69
CA ASP A 287 -16.10 15.29 -13.87
C ASP A 287 -17.24 14.28 -14.04
N THR A 288 -17.00 13.16 -14.75
CA THR A 288 -17.98 12.08 -14.88
C THR A 288 -18.27 11.44 -13.53
N GLN A 289 -17.22 11.10 -12.77
CA GLN A 289 -17.37 10.53 -11.44
C GLN A 289 -18.17 11.44 -10.50
N LEU A 290 -17.87 12.75 -10.47
CA LEU A 290 -18.61 13.69 -9.62
C LEU A 290 -20.10 13.77 -10.01
N LYS A 291 -20.41 13.73 -11.31
CA LYS A 291 -21.80 13.71 -11.80
C LYS A 291 -22.53 12.42 -11.42
N GLU A 292 -21.88 11.26 -11.58
CA GLU A 292 -22.44 9.95 -11.18
C GLU A 292 -22.70 9.87 -9.68
N LEU A 293 -21.89 10.55 -8.87
CA LEU A 293 -22.09 10.71 -7.43
C LEU A 293 -23.19 11.72 -7.06
N GLY A 294 -23.79 12.39 -8.06
CA GLY A 294 -24.89 13.34 -7.87
C GLY A 294 -24.46 14.78 -7.53
N PHE A 295 -23.19 15.12 -7.67
CA PHE A 295 -22.73 16.50 -7.46
C PHE A 295 -22.99 17.38 -8.69
N ASN A 296 -23.58 18.57 -8.48
CA ASN A 296 -23.59 19.61 -9.50
C ASN A 296 -22.23 20.30 -9.56
N ILE A 297 -21.56 20.26 -10.72
CA ILE A 297 -20.20 20.81 -10.90
C ILE A 297 -20.12 21.91 -11.96
N SER A 298 -21.26 22.34 -12.51
CA SER A 298 -21.36 23.25 -13.65
C SER A 298 -20.75 24.63 -13.37
N ASP A 299 -20.86 25.09 -12.13
CA ASP A 299 -20.45 26.39 -11.62
C ASP A 299 -19.17 26.32 -10.77
N LYS A 300 -18.49 25.17 -10.75
CA LYS A 300 -17.36 24.90 -9.86
C LYS A 300 -16.01 25.02 -10.57
N THR A 301 -15.08 25.67 -9.90
CA THR A 301 -13.66 25.69 -10.27
C THR A 301 -13.00 24.32 -10.07
N THR A 302 -11.88 24.05 -10.72
CA THR A 302 -11.09 22.82 -10.53
C THR A 302 -10.76 22.56 -9.05
N GLN A 303 -10.39 23.61 -8.31
CA GLN A 303 -10.07 23.52 -6.88
C GLN A 303 -11.27 23.08 -6.03
N GLU A 304 -12.46 23.60 -6.31
CA GLU A 304 -13.68 23.19 -5.61
C GLU A 304 -14.06 21.74 -5.95
N LYS A 305 -13.89 21.32 -7.21
CA LYS A 305 -14.11 19.93 -7.64
C LYS A 305 -13.14 18.97 -6.94
N ILE A 306 -11.85 19.32 -6.83
CA ILE A 306 -10.84 18.55 -6.08
C ILE A 306 -11.26 18.40 -4.62
N LYS A 307 -11.73 19.47 -3.98
CA LYS A 307 -12.17 19.44 -2.58
C LYS A 307 -13.36 18.50 -2.37
N ILE A 308 -14.38 18.56 -3.22
CA ILE A 308 -15.55 17.67 -3.17
C ILE A 308 -15.11 16.21 -3.35
N LEU A 309 -14.27 15.95 -4.35
CA LEU A 309 -13.76 14.62 -4.63
C LEU A 309 -12.94 14.07 -3.44
N ARG A 310 -12.10 14.92 -2.82
CA ARG A 310 -11.30 14.58 -1.64
C ARG A 310 -12.18 14.13 -0.49
N GLU A 311 -13.13 14.97 -0.10
CA GLU A 311 -14.06 14.68 0.99
C GLU A 311 -14.81 13.37 0.76
N HIS A 312 -15.31 13.14 -0.46
CA HIS A 312 -15.99 11.89 -0.81
C HIS A 312 -15.06 10.67 -0.70
N ARG A 313 -13.87 10.72 -1.32
CA ARG A 313 -12.96 9.57 -1.39
C ARG A 313 -12.35 9.22 -0.01
N GLU A 314 -12.00 10.22 0.79
CA GLU A 314 -11.56 10.01 2.18
C GLU A 314 -12.67 9.36 3.03
N GLN A 315 -13.94 9.77 2.85
CA GLN A 315 -15.08 9.10 3.50
C GLN A 315 -15.27 7.66 3.05
N GLN A 316 -15.07 7.34 1.76
CA GLN A 316 -15.13 5.94 1.30
C GLN A 316 -14.04 5.09 1.96
N TYR A 317 -12.83 5.64 2.14
CA TYR A 317 -11.75 4.95 2.84
C TYR A 317 -12.10 4.65 4.30
N VAL A 318 -12.72 5.60 5.02
CA VAL A 318 -13.19 5.40 6.40
C VAL A 318 -14.21 4.25 6.47
N LYS A 319 -15.17 4.19 5.54
CA LYS A 319 -16.16 3.09 5.46
C LYS A 319 -15.50 1.75 5.15
N LEU A 320 -14.49 1.73 4.27
CA LEU A 320 -13.70 0.54 3.99
C LEU A 320 -12.98 0.04 5.25
N GLN A 321 -12.35 0.94 6.02
CA GLN A 321 -11.68 0.58 7.27
C GLN A 321 -12.67 -0.10 8.23
N ASP A 322 -13.87 0.46 8.40
CA ASP A 322 -14.90 -0.13 9.27
C ASP A 322 -15.28 -1.54 8.84
N ALA A 323 -15.50 -1.75 7.54
CA ALA A 323 -15.84 -3.06 7.00
C ALA A 323 -14.68 -4.08 7.18
N VAL A 324 -13.44 -3.67 6.91
CA VAL A 324 -12.27 -4.55 7.04
C VAL A 324 -11.99 -4.88 8.51
N TYR A 325 -12.12 -3.92 9.43
CA TYR A 325 -11.94 -4.19 10.85
C TYR A 325 -12.97 -5.18 11.37
N LEU A 326 -14.25 -5.00 11.00
CA LEU A 326 -15.29 -5.95 11.35
C LEU A 326 -14.97 -7.35 10.84
N GLU A 327 -14.62 -7.46 9.56
CA GLU A 327 -14.28 -8.73 8.90
C GLU A 327 -13.06 -9.42 9.56
N ARG A 328 -12.06 -8.65 9.98
CA ARG A 328 -10.87 -9.15 10.70
C ARG A 328 -11.12 -9.47 12.18
N GLY A 329 -12.31 -9.22 12.72
CA GLY A 329 -12.59 -9.37 14.16
C GLY A 329 -11.89 -8.31 15.03
N TRP A 330 -11.66 -7.14 14.48
CA TRP A 330 -11.08 -5.97 15.15
C TRP A 330 -12.19 -4.96 15.48
N ASN A 331 -11.97 -4.12 16.49
CA ASN A 331 -12.91 -3.06 16.83
C ASN A 331 -12.69 -1.80 15.97
N LYS A 332 -13.54 -0.78 16.16
CA LYS A 332 -13.49 0.49 15.40
C LYS A 332 -12.19 1.28 15.58
N LYS A 333 -11.42 1.01 16.64
CA LYS A 333 -10.09 1.60 16.88
C LYS A 333 -8.99 0.85 16.11
N GLY A 334 -9.32 -0.16 15.32
CA GLY A 334 -8.36 -0.99 14.59
C GLY A 334 -7.57 -1.93 15.51
N CYS A 335 -8.08 -2.21 16.71
CA CYS A 335 -7.46 -3.11 17.68
C CYS A 335 -8.12 -4.50 17.59
N PRO A 336 -7.34 -5.60 17.57
CA PRO A 336 -7.90 -6.95 17.72
C PRO A 336 -8.75 -7.08 18.99
N THR A 337 -9.89 -7.77 18.87
CA THR A 337 -10.79 -8.01 20.01
C THR A 337 -10.22 -9.10 20.93
N ILE A 338 -10.56 -9.05 22.23
CA ILE A 338 -10.22 -10.13 23.17
C ILE A 338 -10.77 -11.48 22.70
N ASP A 339 -11.97 -11.50 22.14
CA ASP A 339 -12.59 -12.75 21.65
C ASP A 339 -11.83 -13.34 20.46
N LEU A 340 -11.39 -12.50 19.51
CA LEU A 340 -10.51 -12.95 18.43
C LEU A 340 -9.20 -13.54 18.97
N VAL A 341 -8.56 -12.84 19.91
CA VAL A 341 -7.28 -13.26 20.49
C VAL A 341 -7.40 -14.58 21.25
N ARG A 342 -8.51 -14.80 21.97
CA ARG A 342 -8.85 -16.11 22.59
C ARG A 342 -9.08 -17.18 21.52
N LYS A 343 -9.87 -16.87 20.48
CA LYS A 343 -10.13 -17.78 19.36
C LYS A 343 -8.85 -18.19 18.64
N LEU A 344 -7.83 -17.32 18.60
CA LEU A 344 -6.53 -17.58 17.98
C LEU A 344 -5.50 -18.18 18.93
N GLU A 345 -5.86 -18.43 20.20
CA GLU A 345 -4.98 -19.01 21.23
C GLU A 345 -3.70 -18.19 21.47
N ILE A 346 -3.81 -16.87 21.37
CA ILE A 346 -2.71 -15.92 21.63
C ILE A 346 -3.05 -14.96 22.78
N ASN A 347 -3.97 -15.35 23.66
CA ASN A 347 -4.44 -14.58 24.82
C ASN A 347 -3.49 -14.64 26.02
N PHE A 348 -2.18 -14.54 25.78
CA PHE A 348 -1.17 -14.40 26.82
C PHE A 348 -1.43 -13.12 27.65
N ASP A 349 -1.04 -13.10 28.91
CA ASP A 349 -1.26 -11.95 29.80
C ASP A 349 -0.68 -10.65 29.22
N ASP A 350 0.52 -10.73 28.61
CA ASP A 350 1.15 -9.60 27.93
C ASP A 350 0.34 -9.10 26.73
N VAL A 351 -0.23 -10.01 25.93
CA VAL A 351 -1.09 -9.62 24.81
C VAL A 351 -2.33 -8.89 25.31
N ILE A 352 -3.03 -9.47 26.29
CA ILE A 352 -4.25 -8.89 26.85
C ILE A 352 -3.95 -7.51 27.46
N LYS A 353 -2.84 -7.37 28.19
CA LYS A 353 -2.38 -6.12 28.78
C LYS A 353 -2.30 -4.98 27.75
N TYR A 354 -1.75 -5.22 26.56
CA TYR A 354 -1.57 -4.18 25.54
C TYR A 354 -2.84 -3.83 24.77
N ILE A 355 -3.79 -4.76 24.62
CA ILE A 355 -5.02 -4.48 23.87
C ILE A 355 -6.19 -4.03 24.73
N LYS A 356 -6.19 -4.37 26.04
CA LYS A 356 -7.28 -4.05 26.98
C LYS A 356 -7.65 -2.56 27.02
N PRO A 357 -6.71 -1.59 27.02
CA PRO A 357 -7.05 -0.16 27.02
C PRO A 357 -7.84 0.30 25.79
N TYR A 358 -7.87 -0.51 24.72
CA TYR A 358 -8.49 -0.16 23.45
C TYR A 358 -9.75 -0.96 23.16
N GLN A 359 -10.26 -1.78 24.09
CA GLN A 359 -11.42 -2.64 23.84
C GLN A 359 -12.78 -1.92 23.94
N GLU A 360 -12.85 -0.82 24.69
CA GLU A 360 -14.07 -0.02 24.90
C GLU A 360 -14.31 1.01 23.79
#